data_AF-A0A3N5W7D3-F1
#
_entry.id   AF-A0A3N5W7D3-F1
#
_cell.length_a   1.000
_cell.length_b   1.000
_cell.length_c   1.000
_cell.angle_alpha   90.00
_cell.angle_beta   90.00
_cell.angle_gamma   90.00
#
_symmetry.space_group_name_H-M   'P 1'
#
loop_
_entity.id
_entity.type
_entity.pdbx_description
1 polymer ?
#
loop_
_entity_poly.entity_id
_entity_poly.type
_entity_poly.pdbx_seq_one_letter_code
_entity_poly.pdbx_strand_id
1 'polypeptide(L)'
;MERSPIAIENLSVKSYSFFEIDWLLLACGDYERRQYNAMTISWGSLGVMWARPIIQVVVRPQRYTYEFIEKYDTFTVCAFPKEYHQALSLLGTKSGREMDKIAKAGLTPIPATCVAAPA
;
A
#
# COMPACT_ATOMS: atom_id res chain seq x y z
N MET A 1 14.05 -6.06 12.30
CA MET A 1 14.35 -5.17 11.17
C MET A 1 14.49 -3.76 11.72
N GLU A 2 15.64 -3.14 11.51
CA GLU A 2 15.87 -1.74 11.88
C GLU A 2 15.27 -0.86 10.78
N ARG A 3 14.45 0.14 11.15
CA ARG A 3 13.81 1.06 10.20
C ARG A 3 14.59 2.37 10.17
N SER A 4 14.98 2.81 8.99
CA SER A 4 15.62 4.12 8.78
C SER A 4 14.58 5.13 8.29
N PRO A 5 14.13 6.09 9.12
CA PRO A 5 13.17 7.09 8.71
C PRO A 5 13.77 8.06 7.69
N ILE A 6 12.97 8.48 6.71
CA ILE A 6 13.32 9.52 5.74
C ILE A 6 12.46 10.74 6.05
N ALA A 7 13.08 11.87 6.37
CA ALA A 7 12.37 13.14 6.52
C ALA A 7 11.69 13.52 5.19
N ILE A 8 10.49 14.09 5.24
CA ILE A 8 9.66 14.28 4.03
C ILE A 8 10.33 15.20 3.00
N GLU A 9 11.08 16.19 3.47
CA GLU A 9 11.91 17.10 2.67
C GLU A 9 13.05 16.40 1.92
N ASN A 10 13.45 15.20 2.37
CA ASN A 10 14.51 14.40 1.78
C ASN A 10 13.96 13.25 0.90
N LEU A 11 12.64 13.07 0.84
CA LEU A 11 12.02 12.05 0.00
C LEU A 11 12.14 12.45 -1.48
N SER A 12 12.94 11.69 -2.24
CA SER A 12 13.11 11.88 -3.68
C SER A 12 12.78 10.60 -4.43
N VAL A 13 11.77 10.67 -5.30
CA VAL A 13 11.34 9.54 -6.15
C VAL A 13 11.08 10.01 -7.58
N LYS A 14 11.33 9.12 -8.54
CA LYS A 14 10.92 9.35 -9.94
C LYS A 14 9.45 9.00 -10.07
N SER A 15 8.57 10.00 -9.93
CA SER A 15 7.11 9.80 -9.80
C SER A 15 6.51 8.87 -10.85
N TYR A 16 6.86 9.01 -12.13
CA TYR A 16 6.38 8.11 -13.18
C TYR A 16 6.81 6.65 -12.95
N SER A 17 8.10 6.41 -12.73
CA SER A 17 8.62 5.06 -12.46
C SER A 17 8.06 4.46 -11.18
N PHE A 18 7.84 5.29 -10.16
CA PHE A 18 7.33 4.88 -8.86
C PHE A 18 5.95 4.22 -8.96
N PHE A 19 5.06 4.76 -9.82
CA PHE A 19 3.74 4.20 -10.04
C PHE A 19 3.69 3.15 -11.16
N GLU A 20 4.36 3.40 -12.29
CA GLU A 20 4.24 2.56 -13.49
C GLU A 20 5.17 1.34 -13.47
N ILE A 21 6.40 1.50 -12.97
CA ILE A 21 7.47 0.50 -13.08
C ILE A 21 7.63 -0.30 -11.78
N ASP A 22 7.75 0.40 -10.65
CA ASP A 22 8.07 -0.25 -9.37
C ASP A 22 6.84 -0.94 -8.76
N TRP A 23 5.64 -0.44 -9.11
CA TRP A 23 4.35 -0.78 -8.51
C TRP A 23 4.32 -0.59 -6.99
N LEU A 24 3.18 -0.16 -6.49
CA LEU A 24 3.02 0.07 -5.06
C LEU A 24 2.00 -0.91 -4.49
N LEU A 25 2.20 -1.29 -3.25
CA LEU A 25 1.22 -2.05 -2.49
C LEU A 25 0.49 -1.11 -1.53
N LEU A 26 -0.80 -0.93 -1.74
CA LEU A 26 -1.70 -0.24 -0.82
C LEU A 26 -2.20 -1.26 0.21
N ALA A 27 -1.99 -0.99 1.50
CA ALA A 27 -2.57 -1.78 2.59
C ALA A 27 -3.49 -0.92 3.46
N CYS A 28 -4.69 -1.43 3.74
CA CYS A 28 -5.70 -0.75 4.55
C CYS A 28 -6.22 -1.71 5.62
N GLY A 29 -6.56 -1.18 6.80
CA GLY A 29 -7.12 -1.98 7.89
C GLY A 29 -6.52 -1.65 9.25
N ASP A 30 -6.59 -2.64 10.13
CA ASP A 30 -6.07 -2.58 11.50
C ASP A 30 -5.23 -3.84 11.77
N TYR A 31 -3.92 -3.64 11.99
CA TYR A 31 -2.96 -4.71 12.24
C TYR A 31 -3.27 -5.49 13.53
N GLU A 32 -3.51 -4.80 14.63
CA GLU A 32 -3.76 -5.40 15.95
C GLU A 32 -5.02 -6.26 15.94
N ARG A 33 -6.05 -5.81 15.23
CA ARG A 33 -7.32 -6.55 15.08
C ARG A 33 -7.25 -7.67 14.05
N ARG A 34 -6.13 -7.79 13.31
CA ARG A 34 -5.96 -8.70 12.17
C ARG A 34 -7.06 -8.54 11.11
N GLN A 35 -7.49 -7.30 10.90
CA GLN A 35 -8.52 -6.95 9.93
C GLN A 35 -7.95 -6.01 8.88
N TYR A 36 -7.24 -6.57 7.91
CA TYR A 36 -6.60 -5.80 6.86
C TYR A 36 -6.63 -6.53 5.51
N ASN A 37 -6.43 -5.76 4.45
CA ASN A 37 -6.24 -6.28 3.10
C ASN A 37 -5.30 -5.36 2.33
N ALA A 38 -4.64 -5.91 1.32
CA ALA A 38 -3.73 -5.17 0.45
C ALA A 38 -4.12 -5.28 -1.02
N MET A 39 -3.69 -4.34 -1.86
CA MET A 39 -3.78 -4.47 -3.31
C MET A 39 -2.65 -3.71 -4.00
N THR A 40 -2.23 -4.23 -5.14
CA THR A 40 -1.28 -3.53 -6.01
C THR A 40 -1.97 -2.35 -6.68
N ILE A 41 -1.32 -1.19 -6.64
CA ILE A 41 -1.74 0.04 -7.30
C ILE A 41 -0.61 0.51 -8.23
N SER A 42 -1.01 1.01 -9.39
CA SER A 42 -0.12 1.69 -10.34
C SER A 42 -0.65 3.07 -10.77
N TRP A 43 -1.78 3.50 -10.19
CA TRP A 43 -2.40 4.80 -10.47
C TRP A 43 -2.42 5.64 -9.21
N GLY A 44 -1.86 6.83 -9.28
CA GLY A 44 -1.81 7.76 -8.16
C GLY A 44 -1.01 9.02 -8.46
N SER A 45 -0.81 9.84 -7.43
CA SER A 45 0.02 11.04 -7.51
C SER A 45 0.76 11.26 -6.19
N LEU A 46 1.88 11.96 -6.27
CA LEU A 46 2.64 12.46 -5.12
C LEU A 46 2.83 13.96 -5.32
N GLY A 47 2.77 14.74 -4.24
CA GLY A 47 2.99 16.17 -4.34
C GLY A 47 2.64 16.91 -3.07
N VAL A 48 2.25 18.17 -3.24
CA VAL A 48 1.88 19.07 -2.15
C VAL A 48 0.50 19.66 -2.44
N MET A 49 -0.39 19.59 -1.45
CA MET A 49 -1.72 20.21 -1.50
C MET A 49 -1.98 20.92 -0.17
N TRP A 50 -2.44 22.17 -0.22
CA TRP A 50 -2.65 23.01 0.97
C TRP A 50 -1.43 23.10 1.92
N ALA A 51 -0.25 23.29 1.33
CA ALA A 51 1.04 23.29 2.05
C ALA A 51 1.32 22.01 2.87
N ARG A 52 0.70 20.88 2.50
CA ARG A 52 0.93 19.56 3.11
C ARG A 52 1.39 18.54 2.06
N PRO A 53 2.34 17.66 2.38
CA PRO A 53 2.71 16.56 1.50
C PRO A 53 1.51 15.60 1.36
N ILE A 54 1.26 15.13 0.14
CA ILE A 54 0.17 14.20 -0.14
C ILE A 54 0.66 13.02 -1.00
N ILE A 55 0.00 11.89 -0.79
CA ILE A 55 -0.09 10.80 -1.75
C ILE A 55 -1.57 10.60 -2.10
N GLN A 56 -1.89 10.53 -3.37
CA GLN A 56 -3.21 10.17 -3.86
C GLN A 56 -3.17 8.76 -4.41
N VAL A 57 -4.07 7.91 -3.96
CA VAL A 57 -4.25 6.54 -4.46
C VAL A 57 -5.61 6.42 -5.12
N VAL A 58 -5.70 5.61 -6.17
CA VAL A 58 -6.97 5.41 -6.91
C VAL A 58 -7.43 3.98 -6.72
N VAL A 59 -8.56 3.80 -6.02
CA VAL A 59 -9.15 2.50 -5.72
C VAL A 59 -10.51 2.39 -6.38
N ARG A 60 -10.69 1.39 -7.25
CA ARG A 60 -12.00 1.15 -7.89
C ARG A 60 -12.97 0.55 -6.87
N PRO A 61 -14.27 0.93 -6.87
CA PRO A 61 -15.25 0.42 -5.90
C PRO A 61 -15.41 -1.11 -5.86
N GLN A 62 -15.13 -1.81 -6.97
CA GLN A 62 -15.21 -3.28 -7.00
C GLN A 62 -14.06 -3.97 -6.25
N ARG A 63 -12.98 -3.25 -5.92
CA ARG A 63 -11.83 -3.81 -5.20
C ARG A 63 -12.21 -4.04 -3.75
N TYR A 64 -11.87 -5.20 -3.20
CA TYR A 64 -12.13 -5.48 -1.78
C TYR A 64 -11.51 -4.45 -0.83
N THR A 65 -10.33 -3.92 -1.18
CA THR A 65 -9.66 -2.86 -0.42
C THR A 65 -10.48 -1.57 -0.31
N TYR A 66 -11.45 -1.33 -1.22
CA TYR A 66 -12.37 -0.19 -1.10
C TYR A 66 -13.22 -0.27 0.17
N GLU A 67 -13.68 -1.46 0.58
CA GLU A 67 -14.42 -1.60 1.85
C GLU A 67 -13.55 -1.28 3.07
N PHE A 68 -12.24 -1.53 2.97
CA PHE A 68 -11.31 -1.17 4.04
C PHE A 68 -11.03 0.32 4.05
N ILE A 69 -10.90 0.98 2.89
CA ILE A 69 -10.66 2.43 2.83
C ILE A 69 -11.88 3.24 3.32
N GLU A 70 -13.09 2.71 3.14
CA GLU A 70 -14.32 3.33 3.67
C GLU A 70 -14.52 3.03 5.16
N LYS A 71 -13.99 1.91 5.66
CA LYS A 71 -14.14 1.49 7.06
C LYS A 71 -13.04 2.03 7.99
N TYR A 72 -11.83 2.21 7.49
CA TYR A 72 -10.65 2.62 8.25
C TYR A 72 -10.10 3.93 7.71
N ASP A 73 -9.63 4.79 8.60
CA ASP A 73 -9.15 6.14 8.33
C ASP A 73 -7.67 6.22 7.95
N THR A 74 -6.97 5.08 7.95
CA THR A 74 -5.54 5.00 7.66
C THR A 74 -5.21 3.93 6.63
N PHE A 75 -4.12 4.17 5.91
CA PHE A 75 -3.53 3.23 4.95
C PHE A 75 -2.01 3.42 4.90
N THR A 76 -1.31 2.44 4.33
CA THR A 76 0.10 2.53 3.98
C THR A 76 0.30 2.27 2.48
N VAL A 77 1.40 2.78 1.94
CA VAL A 77 1.82 2.51 0.56
C VAL A 77 3.28 2.08 0.58
N CYS A 78 3.54 0.87 0.11
CA CYS A 78 4.86 0.25 0.14
C CYS A 78 5.36 0.03 -1.29
N ALA A 79 6.55 0.56 -1.61
CA ALA A 79 7.24 0.26 -2.85
C ALA A 79 8.07 -1.03 -2.70
N PHE A 80 8.05 -1.88 -3.72
CA PHE A 80 8.80 -3.14 -3.71
C PHE A 80 9.82 -3.16 -4.86
N PRO A 81 10.97 -3.84 -4.68
CA PRO A 81 11.87 -4.09 -5.79
C PRO A 81 11.25 -5.09 -6.77
N LYS A 82 11.73 -5.07 -8.02
CA LYS A 82 11.17 -5.84 -9.15
C LYS A 82 11.03 -7.35 -8.90
N GLU A 83 11.89 -7.91 -8.05
CA GLU A 83 11.84 -9.32 -7.65
C GLU A 83 10.50 -9.73 -6.99
N TYR A 84 9.76 -8.79 -6.40
CA TYR A 84 8.43 -9.05 -5.83
C TYR A 84 7.27 -8.87 -6.81
N HIS A 85 7.51 -8.60 -8.10
CA HIS A 85 6.43 -8.40 -9.08
C HIS A 85 5.47 -9.58 -9.17
N GLN A 86 5.92 -10.81 -8.92
CA GLN A 86 5.03 -11.97 -8.86
C GLN A 86 4.05 -11.89 -7.69
N ALA A 87 4.53 -11.49 -6.50
CA ALA A 87 3.72 -11.25 -5.32
C ALA A 87 2.71 -10.11 -5.56
N LEU A 88 3.17 -8.99 -6.13
CA LEU A 88 2.32 -7.85 -6.47
C LEU A 88 1.30 -8.20 -7.57
N SER A 89 1.64 -9.05 -8.53
CA SER A 89 0.69 -9.52 -9.54
C SER A 89 -0.44 -10.31 -8.89
N LEU A 90 -0.12 -11.22 -7.97
CA LEU A 90 -1.12 -11.98 -7.22
C LEU A 90 -2.03 -11.03 -6.42
N LEU A 91 -1.46 -10.06 -5.73
CA LEU A 91 -2.18 -9.08 -4.90
C LEU A 91 -3.04 -8.11 -5.73
N GLY A 92 -2.66 -7.85 -6.98
CA GLY A 92 -3.40 -7.03 -7.93
C GLY A 92 -4.50 -7.78 -8.69
N THR A 93 -4.38 -9.10 -8.88
CA THR A 93 -5.34 -9.90 -9.68
C THR A 93 -6.34 -10.67 -8.82
N LYS A 94 -5.96 -11.13 -7.62
CA LYS A 94 -6.84 -11.92 -6.75
C LYS A 94 -7.55 -11.04 -5.72
N SER A 95 -8.80 -11.41 -5.41
CA SER A 95 -9.61 -10.75 -4.39
C SER A 95 -9.28 -11.29 -3.01
N GLY A 96 -9.18 -10.41 -2.01
CA GLY A 96 -9.03 -10.82 -0.61
C GLY A 96 -10.35 -11.31 0.03
N ARG A 97 -11.49 -11.19 -0.68
CA ARG A 97 -12.79 -11.70 -0.20
C ARG A 97 -12.81 -13.23 -0.06
N GLU A 98 -12.06 -13.90 -0.92
CA GLU A 98 -12.10 -15.36 -1.09
C GLU A 98 -10.87 -16.05 -0.47
N MET A 99 -9.83 -15.29 -0.15
CA MET A 99 -8.57 -15.86 0.35
C MET A 99 -7.67 -14.82 1.02
N ASP A 100 -6.83 -15.31 1.93
CA ASP A 100 -5.67 -14.54 2.40
C ASP A 100 -4.60 -14.48 1.30
N LYS A 101 -4.72 -13.46 0.46
CA LYS A 101 -3.79 -13.24 -0.65
C LYS A 101 -2.44 -12.69 -0.22
N ILE A 102 -2.33 -12.10 0.98
CA ILE A 102 -1.05 -11.58 1.48
C ILE A 102 -0.15 -12.76 1.87
N ALA A 103 -0.70 -13.72 2.62
CA ALA A 103 0.00 -14.95 2.96
C ALA A 103 0.37 -15.75 1.70
N LYS A 104 -0.55 -15.90 0.73
CA LYS A 104 -0.24 -16.60 -0.54
C LYS A 104 0.80 -15.88 -1.41
N ALA A 105 0.93 -14.56 -1.27
CA ALA A 105 1.98 -13.79 -1.95
C ALA A 105 3.35 -13.94 -1.27
N GLY A 106 3.44 -14.63 -0.14
CA GLY A 106 4.68 -14.79 0.63
C GLY A 106 5.12 -13.52 1.37
N LEU A 107 4.22 -12.54 1.51
CA LEU A 107 4.49 -11.30 2.23
C LEU A 107 4.03 -11.41 3.69
N THR A 108 4.75 -10.75 4.59
CA THR A 108 4.43 -10.71 6.01
C THR A 108 4.09 -9.28 6.43
N PRO A 109 2.82 -8.99 6.79
CA PRO A 109 2.44 -7.70 7.33
C PRO A 109 3.19 -7.37 8.61
N ILE A 110 3.62 -6.12 8.76
CA ILE A 110 4.23 -5.61 10.00
C ILE A 110 3.45 -4.39 10.50
N PRO A 111 3.45 -4.09 11.81
CA PRO A 111 2.77 -2.90 12.33
C PRO A 111 3.47 -1.63 11.79
N ALA A 112 2.70 -0.65 11.30
CA ALA A 112 3.24 0.66 10.98
C ALA A 112 3.63 1.41 12.27
N THR A 113 4.47 2.44 12.14
CA THR A 113 4.93 3.22 13.31
C THR A 113 3.93 4.28 13.79
N CYS A 114 3.03 4.73 12.92
CA CYS A 114 2.17 5.90 13.17
C CYS A 114 0.69 5.71 12.82
N VAL A 115 0.31 4.56 12.24
CA VAL A 115 -1.05 4.27 11.81
C VAL A 115 -1.44 2.82 12.10
N ALA A 116 -2.74 2.52 12.14
CA ALA A 116 -3.25 1.18 12.41
C ALA A 116 -3.10 0.22 11.23
N ALA A 117 -3.15 0.75 10.00
CA ALA A 117 -2.92 -0.05 8.80
C ALA A 117 -1.52 -0.68 8.81
N PRO A 118 -1.39 -1.95 8.38
CA PRO A 118 -0.08 -2.60 8.32
C PRO A 118 0.78 -2.06 7.19
N ALA A 119 2.08 -2.29 7.27
CA ALA A 119 3.03 -2.13 6.17
C ALA A 119 3.44 -3.47 5.57
#